data_AF-A0A1B6EZA6-F1
#
_entry.id   AF-A0A1B6EZA6-F1
#
_cell.length_a   1.000
_cell.length_b   1.000
_cell.length_c   1.000
_cell.angle_alpha   90.00
_cell.angle_beta   90.00
_cell.angle_gamma   90.00
#
_symmetry.space_group_name_H-M   'P 1'
#
loop_
_entity.id
_entity.type
_entity.pdbx_description
1 polymer ?
#
loop_
_entity_poly.entity_id
_entity_poly.type
_entity_poly.pdbx_seq_one_letter_code
_entity_poly.pdbx_strand_id
1 'polypeptide(L)'
;MWPVLLLLALLKPTLSLDTSQCTAPLGMESGAIPDDDITASSSFDSGNVGPQFGRLRGESHGGAWCPKYQITTEPKEWLEVDLHGVHVITAVETQGRFGNGQGQEFAEAYLLEYWRPRLGKWVRFRNIKGEEVLQGNTNTYLEAKRELDPPVWASRVRFLPYSYHRRTVCMRVEIYGCYWKDGIVSYSMPQGDKRGAGWEFFDATYDGHWDGQLQRGLGQLTDGKVGPENFKMGYYDYERGQGWVG
;
A
#
# COMPACT_ATOMS: atom_id res chain seq x y z
N MET A 1 -33.89 -49.18 -17.00
CA MET A 1 -33.79 -47.70 -16.94
C MET A 1 -32.89 -47.35 -15.78
N TRP A 2 -31.66 -46.92 -16.03
CA TRP A 2 -30.75 -46.41 -15.00
C TRP A 2 -30.97 -44.90 -14.85
N PRO A 3 -31.07 -44.35 -13.62
CA PRO A 3 -31.15 -42.91 -13.46
C PRO A 3 -29.77 -42.30 -13.69
N VAL A 4 -29.68 -41.39 -14.66
CA VAL A 4 -28.51 -40.52 -14.82
C VAL A 4 -28.60 -39.48 -13.70
N LEU A 5 -27.69 -39.56 -12.73
CA LEU A 5 -27.51 -38.54 -11.71
C LEU A 5 -26.75 -37.37 -12.35
N LEU A 6 -27.45 -36.29 -12.69
CA LEU A 6 -26.80 -35.04 -13.08
C LEU A 6 -26.23 -34.38 -11.80
N LEU A 7 -24.92 -34.47 -11.60
CA LEU A 7 -24.22 -33.58 -10.68
C LEU A 7 -24.18 -32.18 -11.33
N LEU A 8 -25.07 -31.30 -10.90
CA LEU A 8 -24.91 -29.86 -11.08
C LEU A 8 -23.74 -29.43 -10.19
N ALA A 9 -22.55 -29.36 -10.76
CA ALA A 9 -21.45 -28.63 -10.14
C ALA A 9 -21.89 -27.16 -10.07
N LEU A 10 -22.33 -26.71 -8.89
CA LEU A 10 -22.43 -25.30 -8.58
C LEU A 10 -21.02 -24.73 -8.68
N LEU A 11 -20.66 -24.21 -9.85
CA LEU A 11 -19.53 -23.31 -10.02
C LEU A 11 -19.77 -22.19 -9.03
N LYS A 12 -19.05 -22.20 -7.90
CA LYS A 12 -18.97 -21.02 -7.06
C LYS A 12 -18.46 -19.93 -8.00
N PRO A 13 -19.15 -18.79 -8.14
CA PRO A 13 -18.60 -17.70 -8.91
C PRO A 13 -17.22 -17.43 -8.33
N THR A 14 -16.19 -17.49 -9.17
CA THR A 14 -14.86 -16.99 -8.82
C THR A 14 -15.08 -15.53 -8.49
N LEU A 15 -15.11 -15.21 -7.19
CA LEU A 15 -15.27 -13.84 -6.73
C LEU A 15 -13.99 -13.12 -7.18
N SER A 16 -14.06 -12.36 -8.27
CA SER A 16 -13.00 -11.42 -8.61
C SER A 16 -12.77 -10.51 -7.41
N LEU A 17 -11.50 -10.16 -7.14
CA LEU A 17 -11.18 -9.17 -6.13
C LEU A 17 -11.97 -7.88 -6.45
N ASP A 18 -12.83 -7.47 -5.54
CA ASP A 18 -13.49 -6.17 -5.57
C ASP A 18 -12.86 -5.27 -4.52
N THR A 19 -11.94 -4.41 -4.95
CA THR A 19 -11.18 -3.51 -4.08
C THR A 19 -12.08 -2.48 -3.39
N SER A 20 -13.27 -2.19 -3.93
CA SER A 20 -14.22 -1.27 -3.29
C SER A 20 -14.75 -1.79 -1.95
N GLN A 21 -14.72 -3.12 -1.76
CA GLN A 21 -15.09 -3.78 -0.51
C GLN A 21 -13.92 -3.87 0.49
N CYS A 22 -12.70 -3.52 0.07
CA CYS A 22 -11.49 -3.61 0.87
C CYS A 22 -11.06 -2.25 1.41
N THR A 23 -11.97 -1.56 2.10
CA THR A 23 -11.78 -0.17 2.57
C THR A 23 -11.88 -0.02 4.09
N ALA A 24 -11.85 -1.13 4.83
CA ALA A 24 -11.92 -1.14 6.30
C ALA A 24 -10.54 -0.85 6.92
N PRO A 25 -10.49 -0.18 8.10
CA PRO A 25 -9.23 0.00 8.83
C PRO A 25 -8.70 -1.35 9.31
N LEU A 26 -7.38 -1.55 9.22
CA LEU A 26 -6.72 -2.82 9.57
C LEU A 26 -6.35 -2.91 11.05
N GLY A 27 -6.32 -1.79 11.77
CA GLY A 27 -6.38 -1.80 13.23
C GLY A 27 -5.30 -1.03 13.96
N MET A 28 -4.71 -0.02 13.32
CA MET A 28 -3.82 0.89 14.05
C MET A 28 -4.61 1.65 15.11
N GLU A 29 -5.71 2.32 14.74
CA GLU A 29 -6.54 3.08 15.68
C GLU A 29 -7.25 2.18 16.69
N SER A 30 -7.81 1.06 16.21
CA SER A 30 -8.62 0.17 17.07
C SER A 30 -7.80 -0.65 18.06
N GLY A 31 -6.48 -0.73 17.88
CA GLY A 31 -5.60 -1.60 18.67
C GLY A 31 -5.64 -3.08 18.26
N ALA A 32 -6.32 -3.44 17.17
CA ALA A 32 -6.33 -4.81 16.67
C ALA A 32 -4.95 -5.26 16.15
N ILE A 33 -4.14 -4.30 15.67
CA ILE A 33 -2.69 -4.50 15.46
C ILE A 33 -2.02 -4.27 16.82
N PRO A 34 -1.37 -5.26 17.45
CA PRO A 34 -0.72 -5.12 18.75
C PRO A 34 0.56 -4.27 18.67
N ASP A 35 1.02 -3.76 19.82
CA ASP A 35 2.19 -2.87 19.88
C ASP A 35 3.48 -3.51 19.36
N ASP A 36 3.65 -4.82 19.59
CA ASP A 36 4.83 -5.59 19.15
C ASP A 36 4.97 -5.66 17.62
N ASP A 37 3.86 -5.42 16.89
CA ASP A 37 3.83 -5.41 15.43
C ASP A 37 4.12 -4.03 14.83
N ILE A 38 4.36 -3.03 15.68
CA ILE A 38 4.65 -1.66 15.26
C ILE A 38 6.08 -1.33 15.67
N THR A 39 6.98 -1.23 14.69
CA THR A 39 8.39 -0.96 14.92
C THR A 39 8.85 0.28 14.15
N ALA A 40 10.01 0.83 14.48
CA ALA A 40 10.54 1.98 13.75
C ALA A 40 12.07 1.90 13.62
N SER A 41 12.60 2.63 12.64
CA SER A 41 14.05 2.86 12.47
C SER A 41 14.70 3.48 13.71
N SER A 42 13.99 4.43 14.32
CA SER A 42 14.40 5.12 15.52
C SER A 42 13.21 5.82 16.19
N SER A 43 13.43 6.32 17.41
CA SER A 43 12.50 7.23 18.08
C SER A 43 13.29 8.29 18.83
N PHE A 44 12.80 9.52 18.85
CA PHE A 44 13.42 10.61 19.59
C PHE A 44 13.48 10.30 21.09
N ASP A 45 12.37 9.80 21.62
CA ASP A 45 12.26 9.20 22.95
C ASP A 45 11.29 8.01 22.85
N SER A 46 11.79 6.78 22.99
CA SER A 46 10.99 5.57 22.85
C SER A 46 9.87 5.45 23.91
N GLY A 47 10.04 6.08 25.08
CA GLY A 47 9.05 6.05 26.16
C GLY A 47 7.88 7.01 25.94
N ASN A 48 8.07 8.03 25.09
CA ASN A 48 7.08 9.10 24.89
C ASN A 48 6.56 9.19 23.45
N VAL A 49 7.42 8.96 22.46
CA VAL A 49 7.13 9.09 21.02
C VAL A 49 7.63 7.88 20.22
N GLY A 50 7.56 6.71 20.85
CA GLY A 50 7.84 5.40 20.26
C GLY A 50 6.85 5.00 19.16
N PRO A 51 7.16 3.93 18.41
CA PRO A 51 6.35 3.47 17.27
C PRO A 51 4.90 3.15 17.63
N GLN A 52 4.65 2.53 18.79
CA GLN A 52 3.33 2.16 19.28
C GLN A 52 2.39 3.36 19.52
N PHE A 53 2.94 4.56 19.70
CA PHE A 53 2.15 5.80 19.82
C PHE A 53 1.82 6.43 18.46
N GLY A 54 2.31 5.86 17.36
CA GLY A 54 2.01 6.26 15.99
C GLY A 54 0.66 5.77 15.45
N ARG A 55 -0.31 5.45 16.31
CA ARG A 55 -1.66 5.03 15.92
C ARG A 55 -2.50 6.25 15.56
N LEU A 56 -3.26 6.18 14.46
CA LEU A 56 -4.20 7.23 14.07
C LEU A 56 -5.15 7.59 15.24
N ARG A 57 -5.41 8.89 15.44
CA ARG A 57 -6.23 9.43 16.53
C ARG A 57 -5.79 9.04 17.96
N GLY A 58 -4.63 8.39 18.11
CA GLY A 58 -4.02 8.12 19.41
C GLY A 58 -3.45 9.40 20.02
N GLU A 59 -3.65 9.58 21.33
CA GLU A 59 -3.11 10.72 22.10
C GLU A 59 -2.38 10.24 23.37
N SER A 60 -2.05 8.95 23.46
CA SER A 60 -1.29 8.40 24.59
C SER A 60 0.15 8.92 24.59
N HIS A 61 0.66 9.26 25.78
CA HIS A 61 2.02 9.80 25.98
C HIS A 61 2.28 11.03 25.09
N GLY A 62 3.32 11.02 24.27
CA GLY A 62 3.65 12.10 23.34
C GLY A 62 2.70 12.22 22.15
N GLY A 63 1.81 11.23 21.96
CA GLY A 63 0.68 11.29 21.03
C GLY A 63 1.03 11.06 19.56
N ALA A 64 2.23 10.55 19.25
CA ALA A 64 2.65 10.15 17.90
C ALA A 64 3.96 9.36 17.96
N TRP A 65 4.35 8.73 16.86
CA TRP A 65 5.73 8.34 16.64
C TRP A 65 6.53 9.52 16.09
N CYS A 66 7.71 9.79 16.65
CA CYS A 66 8.64 10.79 16.14
C CYS A 66 10.03 10.18 15.97
N PRO A 67 10.59 10.14 14.74
CA PRO A 67 11.95 9.67 14.52
C PRO A 67 12.98 10.51 15.27
N LYS A 68 14.12 9.90 15.61
CA LYS A 68 15.22 10.56 16.33
C LYS A 68 15.88 11.64 15.49
N TYR A 69 16.03 11.39 14.20
CA TYR A 69 16.72 12.30 13.29
C TYR A 69 15.71 13.14 12.50
N GLN A 70 16.13 14.38 12.19
CA GLN A 70 15.35 15.26 11.34
C GLN A 70 15.23 14.67 9.93
N ILE A 71 14.05 14.86 9.34
CA ILE A 71 13.69 14.33 8.04
C ILE A 71 14.12 15.28 6.94
N THR A 72 14.61 14.69 5.85
CA THR A 72 15.00 15.38 4.61
C THR A 72 14.37 14.65 3.42
N THR A 73 14.85 14.91 2.22
CA THR A 73 14.49 14.17 1.01
C THR A 73 15.15 12.78 0.93
N GLU A 74 16.04 12.44 1.86
CA GLU A 74 16.64 11.10 1.98
C GLU A 74 15.82 10.24 2.96
N PRO A 75 15.06 9.23 2.49
CA PRO A 75 14.12 8.49 3.33
C PRO A 75 14.83 7.38 4.13
N LYS A 76 15.47 7.76 5.24
CA LYS A 76 16.19 6.84 6.13
C LYS A 76 15.34 6.35 7.31
N GLU A 77 14.40 7.19 7.75
CA GLU A 77 13.51 6.88 8.86
C GLU A 77 12.24 6.18 8.37
N TRP A 78 11.72 5.26 9.17
CA TRP A 78 10.51 4.52 8.86
C TRP A 78 9.75 4.10 10.12
N LEU A 79 8.42 4.01 9.99
CA LEU A 79 7.52 3.30 10.88
C LEU A 79 7.01 2.07 10.13
N GLU A 80 7.24 0.88 10.66
CA GLU A 80 6.87 -0.40 10.08
C GLU A 80 5.70 -1.01 10.85
N VAL A 81 4.76 -1.56 10.10
CA VAL A 81 3.60 -2.28 10.62
C VAL A 81 3.61 -3.69 10.03
N ASP A 82 3.67 -4.72 10.89
CA ASP A 82 3.47 -6.12 10.51
C ASP A 82 1.99 -6.49 10.60
N LEU A 83 1.45 -7.05 9.52
CA LEU A 83 0.05 -7.48 9.44
C LEU A 83 -0.08 -9.01 9.60
N HIS A 84 1.04 -9.72 9.80
CA HIS A 84 1.19 -11.20 9.90
C HIS A 84 0.72 -12.02 8.71
N GLY A 85 -0.02 -11.42 7.79
CA GLY A 85 -0.57 -12.05 6.60
C GLY A 85 -0.70 -11.04 5.47
N VAL A 86 -0.80 -11.54 4.25
CA VAL A 86 -0.95 -10.68 3.08
C VAL A 86 -2.35 -10.07 3.10
N HIS A 87 -2.39 -8.75 2.99
CA HIS A 87 -3.60 -7.96 2.83
C HIS A 87 -3.57 -7.26 1.49
N VAL A 88 -4.75 -6.98 0.93
CA VAL A 88 -4.93 -6.00 -0.14
C VAL A 88 -5.06 -4.64 0.53
N ILE A 89 -4.11 -3.76 0.30
CA ILE A 89 -4.07 -2.42 0.87
C ILE A 89 -4.49 -1.43 -0.20
N THR A 90 -5.56 -0.70 0.08
CA THR A 90 -6.23 0.19 -0.87
C THR A 90 -6.08 1.65 -0.50
N ALA A 91 -5.80 1.96 0.77
CA ALA A 91 -5.52 3.31 1.22
C ALA A 91 -4.68 3.31 2.50
N VAL A 92 -4.08 4.45 2.77
CA VAL A 92 -3.47 4.77 4.05
C VAL A 92 -3.99 6.12 4.53
N GLU A 93 -3.92 6.38 5.82
CA GLU A 93 -4.28 7.69 6.39
C GLU A 93 -3.23 8.10 7.39
N THR A 94 -2.83 9.36 7.34
CA THR A 94 -1.81 9.92 8.23
C THR A 94 -2.36 11.08 9.03
N GLN A 95 -1.80 11.33 10.21
CA GLN A 95 -2.11 12.47 11.05
C GLN A 95 -0.82 12.96 11.73
N GLY A 96 -0.73 14.26 12.01
CA GLY A 96 0.39 14.82 12.75
C GLY A 96 0.31 14.56 14.25
N ARG A 97 1.25 15.08 15.03
CA ARG A 97 1.22 15.05 16.50
C ARG A 97 0.45 16.24 17.01
N PHE A 98 -0.78 16.02 17.49
CA PHE A 98 -1.56 17.08 18.11
C PHE A 98 -1.11 17.33 19.57
N GLY A 99 -0.98 16.27 20.38
CA GLY A 99 -0.43 16.35 21.72
C GLY A 99 -1.17 17.36 22.59
N ASN A 100 -2.50 17.27 22.61
CA ASN A 100 -3.39 18.22 23.30
C ASN A 100 -3.16 19.70 22.92
N GLY A 101 -2.84 19.98 21.65
CA GLY A 101 -2.59 21.32 21.11
C GLY A 101 -1.18 21.86 21.34
N GLN A 102 -0.31 21.11 22.02
CA GLN A 102 1.10 21.48 22.18
C GLN A 102 1.98 20.98 21.02
N GLY A 103 1.52 19.97 20.29
CA GLY A 103 2.23 19.42 19.15
C GLY A 103 2.19 20.32 17.93
N GLN A 104 3.35 20.42 17.26
CA GLN A 104 3.56 21.25 16.07
C GLN A 104 4.13 20.44 14.90
N GLU A 105 4.37 19.14 15.11
CA GLU A 105 5.08 18.27 14.19
C GLU A 105 4.11 17.41 13.38
N PHE A 106 4.30 17.38 12.07
CA PHE A 106 3.56 16.54 11.13
C PHE A 106 4.42 16.28 9.89
N ALA A 107 4.12 15.22 9.15
CA ALA A 107 4.77 14.92 7.88
C ALA A 107 3.95 15.51 6.72
N GLU A 108 4.54 16.45 5.97
CA GLU A 108 3.93 17.07 4.78
C GLU A 108 3.89 16.13 3.57
N ALA A 109 4.81 15.17 3.55
CA ALA A 109 4.89 14.14 2.55
C ALA A 109 5.53 12.88 3.14
N TYR A 110 5.31 11.76 2.47
CA TYR A 110 5.90 10.49 2.86
C TYR A 110 5.98 9.57 1.63
N LEU A 111 6.75 8.51 1.77
CA LEU A 111 6.81 7.42 0.82
C LEU A 111 6.32 6.16 1.52
N LEU A 112 5.88 5.18 0.74
CA LEU A 112 5.55 3.85 1.26
C LEU A 112 6.52 2.82 0.71
N GLU A 113 7.00 1.94 1.59
CA GLU A 113 7.56 0.67 1.17
C GLU A 113 6.68 -0.46 1.66
N TYR A 114 6.60 -1.53 0.91
CA TYR A 114 5.85 -2.71 1.29
C TYR A 114 6.64 -3.98 1.02
N TRP A 115 6.29 -5.03 1.75
CA TRP A 115 6.92 -6.32 1.65
C TRP A 115 5.86 -7.42 1.72
N ARG A 116 6.10 -8.49 0.98
CA ARG A 116 5.43 -9.79 1.17
C ARG A 116 6.42 -10.93 0.98
N PRO A 117 6.16 -12.13 1.53
CA PRO A 117 7.11 -13.24 1.52
C PRO A 117 7.71 -13.57 0.15
N ARG A 118 6.89 -13.52 -0.91
CA ARG A 118 7.33 -13.91 -2.26
C ARG A 118 8.20 -12.88 -2.96
N LEU A 119 8.05 -11.59 -2.64
CA LEU A 119 8.93 -10.55 -3.14
C LEU A 119 10.34 -10.72 -2.60
N GLY A 120 10.48 -11.07 -1.31
CA GLY A 120 11.77 -11.24 -0.64
C GLY A 120 12.59 -9.95 -0.50
N LYS A 121 12.00 -8.79 -0.82
CA LYS A 121 12.61 -7.46 -0.74
C LYS A 121 11.53 -6.42 -0.45
N TRP A 122 11.92 -5.29 0.12
CA TRP A 122 11.07 -4.11 0.18
C TRP A 122 10.92 -3.51 -1.21
N VAL A 123 9.70 -3.10 -1.54
CA VAL A 123 9.37 -2.44 -2.80
C VAL A 123 8.77 -1.08 -2.50
N ARG A 124 9.24 -0.05 -3.22
CA ARG A 124 8.72 1.31 -3.13
C ARG A 124 7.39 1.38 -3.85
N PHE A 125 6.35 1.89 -3.19
CA PHE A 125 5.09 2.18 -3.85
C PHE A 125 5.27 3.26 -4.91
N ARG A 126 4.61 3.07 -6.06
CA ARG A 126 4.46 4.07 -7.11
C ARG A 126 3.01 4.05 -7.55
N ASN A 127 2.43 5.24 -7.73
CA ASN A 127 1.12 5.30 -8.37
C ASN A 127 1.25 4.99 -9.88
N ILE A 128 0.12 4.93 -10.57
CA ILE A 128 0.09 4.65 -12.01
C ILE A 128 0.92 5.63 -12.85
N LYS A 129 1.10 6.88 -12.39
CA LYS A 129 1.89 7.89 -13.08
C LYS A 129 3.40 7.70 -12.88
N GLY A 130 3.79 6.81 -11.96
CA GLY A 130 5.17 6.56 -11.54
C GLY A 130 5.63 7.44 -10.38
N GLU A 131 4.72 8.16 -9.73
CA GLU A 131 5.04 9.05 -8.61
C GLU A 131 5.16 8.23 -7.31
N GLU A 132 6.25 8.42 -6.58
CA GLU A 132 6.50 7.72 -5.31
C GLU A 132 6.07 8.55 -4.08
N VAL A 133 6.18 9.88 -4.17
CA VAL A 133 5.96 10.79 -3.04
C VAL A 133 4.46 11.00 -2.86
N LEU A 134 3.96 10.60 -1.71
CA LEU A 134 2.58 10.82 -1.28
C LEU A 134 2.49 12.09 -0.46
N GLN A 135 1.48 12.90 -0.78
CA GLN A 135 1.13 14.10 -0.01
C GLN A 135 0.58 13.70 1.36
N GLY A 136 1.15 14.25 2.43
CA GLY A 136 0.76 13.99 3.81
C GLY A 136 -0.18 15.06 4.36
N ASN A 137 0.12 15.50 5.58
CA ASN A 137 -0.68 16.40 6.38
C ASN A 137 -0.32 17.88 6.13
N THR A 138 -1.29 18.76 6.35
CA THR A 138 -1.10 20.22 6.30
C THR A 138 -1.11 20.86 7.69
N ASN A 139 -1.47 20.09 8.72
CA ASN A 139 -1.48 20.50 10.13
C ASN A 139 -1.36 19.26 11.04
N THR A 140 -1.45 19.47 12.35
CA THR A 140 -1.21 18.43 13.36
C THR A 140 -2.43 17.57 13.72
N TYR A 141 -3.65 17.97 13.33
CA TYR A 141 -4.90 17.40 13.85
C TYR A 141 -5.84 16.86 12.77
N LEU A 142 -5.81 17.36 11.54
CA LEU A 142 -6.58 16.80 10.43
C LEU A 142 -5.88 15.58 9.86
N GLU A 143 -6.67 14.55 9.62
CA GLU A 143 -6.24 13.34 8.96
C GLU A 143 -6.13 13.57 7.45
N ALA A 144 -5.16 12.90 6.83
CA ALA A 144 -4.92 12.95 5.40
C ALA A 144 -4.96 11.52 4.86
N LYS A 145 -6.09 11.16 4.25
CA LYS A 145 -6.27 9.85 3.60
C LYS A 145 -5.78 9.88 2.16
N ARG A 146 -5.05 8.83 1.76
CA ARG A 146 -4.54 8.61 0.40
C ARG A 146 -4.91 7.23 -0.09
N GLU A 147 -5.65 7.20 -1.18
CA GLU A 147 -5.91 5.97 -1.94
C GLU A 147 -4.64 5.54 -2.66
N LEU A 148 -4.39 4.22 -2.66
CA LEU A 148 -3.30 3.60 -3.38
C LEU A 148 -3.88 3.06 -4.69
N ASP A 149 -3.52 3.71 -5.79
CA ASP A 149 -3.84 3.25 -7.15
C ASP A 149 -2.54 3.06 -7.94
N PRO A 150 -2.10 1.81 -8.19
CA PRO A 150 -2.80 0.55 -7.89
C PRO A 150 -2.80 0.17 -6.39
N PRO A 151 -3.72 -0.71 -5.93
CA PRO A 151 -3.63 -1.31 -4.59
C PRO A 151 -2.38 -2.18 -4.47
N VAL A 152 -1.94 -2.44 -3.24
CA VAL A 152 -0.74 -3.26 -2.97
C VAL A 152 -1.05 -4.51 -2.14
N TRP A 153 -0.40 -5.63 -2.47
CA TRP A 153 -0.44 -6.85 -1.67
C TRP A 153 0.76 -6.91 -0.76
N ALA A 154 0.52 -6.78 0.53
CA ALA A 154 1.59 -6.65 1.51
C ALA A 154 1.24 -7.35 2.82
N SER A 155 2.24 -7.95 3.46
CA SER A 155 2.15 -8.38 4.85
C SER A 155 2.86 -7.41 5.79
N ARG A 156 3.70 -6.50 5.27
CA ARG A 156 4.32 -5.43 6.03
C ARG A 156 4.34 -4.14 5.24
N VAL A 157 4.15 -3.03 5.93
CA VAL A 157 4.16 -1.69 5.33
C VAL A 157 5.07 -0.79 6.14
N ARG A 158 5.87 0.01 5.45
CA ARG A 158 6.67 1.09 6.03
C ARG A 158 6.17 2.44 5.56
N PHE A 159 5.99 3.34 6.50
CA PHE A 159 5.78 4.77 6.27
C PHE A 159 7.12 5.47 6.43
N LEU A 160 7.63 6.06 5.35
CA LEU A 160 8.89 6.77 5.35
C LEU A 160 8.61 8.27 5.25
N PRO A 161 8.71 9.05 6.33
CA PRO A 161 8.49 10.48 6.25
C PRO A 161 9.47 11.13 5.26
N TYR A 162 8.98 12.13 4.53
CA TYR A 162 9.72 12.86 3.51
C TYR A 162 9.51 14.36 3.69
N SER A 163 10.58 15.15 3.59
CA SER A 163 10.47 16.61 3.66
C SER A 163 11.47 17.32 2.76
N TYR A 164 10.99 18.30 2.02
CA TYR A 164 11.83 19.17 1.18
C TYR A 164 12.74 20.09 2.01
N HIS A 165 12.44 20.29 3.29
CA HIS A 165 13.24 21.06 4.22
C HIS A 165 13.58 20.21 5.44
N ARG A 166 14.82 20.33 5.94
CA ARG A 166 15.25 19.57 7.11
C ARG A 166 14.44 19.98 8.34
N ARG A 167 13.62 19.08 8.88
CA ARG A 167 12.76 19.37 10.05
C ARG A 167 12.44 18.12 10.88
N THR A 168 12.00 18.34 12.11
CA THR A 168 11.37 17.29 12.91
C THR A 168 9.96 17.05 12.40
N VAL A 169 9.59 15.78 12.30
CA VAL A 169 8.22 15.36 11.97
C VAL A 169 7.79 14.32 12.99
N CYS A 170 6.48 14.14 13.10
CA CYS A 170 5.89 13.04 13.82
C CYS A 170 4.71 12.52 12.99
N MET A 171 4.41 11.24 13.11
CA MET A 171 3.34 10.61 12.35
C MET A 171 2.48 9.75 13.26
N ARG A 172 1.19 9.78 12.96
CA ARG A 172 0.20 8.77 13.30
C ARG A 172 -0.35 8.19 12.01
N VAL A 173 -0.62 6.90 11.95
CA VAL A 173 -1.00 6.21 10.72
C VAL A 173 -2.13 5.21 10.93
N GLU A 174 -2.89 4.97 9.86
CA GLU A 174 -3.82 3.85 9.70
C GLU A 174 -3.65 3.24 8.31
N ILE A 175 -3.91 1.95 8.20
CA ILE A 175 -3.87 1.20 6.94
C ILE A 175 -5.29 0.72 6.65
N TYR A 176 -5.74 0.87 5.41
CA TYR A 176 -7.05 0.42 4.96
C TYR A 176 -6.93 -0.70 3.94
N GLY A 177 -7.77 -1.72 4.09
CA GLY A 177 -7.68 -2.89 3.23
C GLY A 177 -8.61 -4.03 3.63
N CYS A 178 -8.22 -5.23 3.22
CA CYS A 178 -8.85 -6.48 3.60
C CYS A 178 -7.82 -7.62 3.53
N TYR A 179 -8.08 -8.73 4.23
CA TYR A 179 -7.24 -9.92 4.14
C TYR A 179 -7.27 -10.52 2.72
N TRP A 180 -6.10 -10.92 2.19
CA TRP A 180 -6.00 -11.51 0.86
C TRP A 180 -6.44 -12.98 0.86
N LYS A 181 -7.67 -13.24 0.40
CA LYS A 181 -8.28 -14.58 0.42
C LYS A 181 -8.03 -15.42 -0.84
N ASP A 182 -7.71 -14.79 -1.97
CA ASP A 182 -7.58 -15.48 -3.26
C ASP A 182 -6.32 -16.38 -3.31
N GLY A 183 -5.31 -16.06 -2.50
CA GLY A 183 -4.15 -16.93 -2.30
C GLY A 183 -3.15 -16.93 -3.45
N ILE A 184 -3.34 -16.10 -4.49
CA ILE A 184 -2.32 -15.89 -5.52
C ILE A 184 -1.11 -15.21 -4.85
N VAL A 185 0.03 -15.90 -4.87
CA VAL A 185 1.25 -15.46 -4.19
C VAL A 185 2.19 -14.70 -5.14
N SER A 186 2.21 -15.11 -6.41
CA SER A 186 2.90 -14.47 -7.53
C SER A 186 2.50 -15.14 -8.84
N TYR A 187 2.63 -14.45 -9.97
CA TYR A 187 2.62 -15.07 -11.29
C TYR A 187 3.94 -14.88 -12.03
N SER A 188 4.13 -15.64 -13.11
CA SER A 188 5.28 -15.52 -13.99
C SER A 188 4.84 -15.62 -15.44
N MET A 189 5.31 -14.69 -16.26
CA MET A 189 4.96 -14.59 -17.68
C MET A 189 5.96 -13.69 -18.42
N PRO A 190 5.98 -13.69 -19.77
CA PRO A 190 6.59 -12.59 -20.53
C PRO A 190 5.98 -11.24 -20.13
N GLN A 191 6.71 -10.14 -20.32
CA GLN A 191 6.27 -8.80 -19.89
C GLN A 191 5.07 -8.26 -20.69
N GLY A 192 4.73 -8.89 -21.82
CA GLY A 192 3.86 -8.33 -22.83
C GLY A 192 4.65 -7.65 -23.94
N ASP A 193 3.97 -7.16 -24.96
CA ASP A 193 4.59 -6.61 -26.17
C ASP A 193 4.00 -5.26 -26.58
N LYS A 194 4.69 -4.57 -27.51
CA LYS A 194 4.22 -3.34 -28.13
C LYS A 194 3.66 -3.65 -29.51
N ARG A 195 2.43 -3.20 -29.81
CA ARG A 195 1.85 -3.32 -31.16
C ARG A 195 1.80 -1.97 -31.86
N GLY A 196 2.57 -1.85 -32.93
CA GLY A 196 2.65 -0.62 -33.72
C GLY A 196 3.24 0.55 -32.90
N ALA A 197 2.89 1.77 -33.28
CA ALA A 197 3.54 2.97 -32.74
C ALA A 197 3.03 3.41 -31.34
N GLY A 198 1.86 2.93 -30.90
CA GLY A 198 1.17 3.55 -29.76
C GLY A 198 0.42 2.63 -28.80
N TRP A 199 0.53 1.30 -28.93
CA TRP A 199 -0.16 0.36 -28.02
C TRP A 199 0.85 -0.47 -27.25
N GLU A 200 0.93 -0.26 -25.94
CA GLU A 200 1.82 -0.97 -25.03
C GLU A 200 0.99 -1.89 -24.14
N PHE A 201 1.28 -3.19 -24.22
CA PHE A 201 0.56 -4.22 -23.47
C PHE A 201 1.42 -4.79 -22.34
N PHE A 202 2.18 -3.91 -21.69
CA PHE A 202 3.05 -4.30 -20.59
C PHE A 202 2.28 -4.38 -19.27
N ASP A 203 2.76 -5.24 -18.39
CA ASP A 203 2.34 -5.21 -16.98
C ASP A 203 3.04 -4.05 -16.26
N ALA A 204 2.42 -2.87 -16.31
CA ALA A 204 3.01 -1.61 -15.86
C ALA A 204 3.10 -1.50 -14.33
N THR A 205 2.30 -2.26 -13.61
CA THR A 205 2.26 -2.25 -12.14
C THR A 205 2.98 -3.46 -11.52
N TYR A 206 3.66 -4.28 -12.34
CA TYR A 206 4.36 -5.45 -11.85
C TYR A 206 5.45 -5.11 -10.84
N ASP A 207 5.33 -5.64 -9.63
CA ASP A 207 6.21 -5.31 -8.51
C ASP A 207 7.38 -6.28 -8.29
N GLY A 208 7.46 -7.32 -9.11
CA GLY A 208 8.39 -8.42 -8.95
C GLY A 208 9.79 -8.13 -9.49
N HIS A 209 10.38 -9.18 -10.06
CA HIS A 209 11.66 -9.12 -10.74
C HIS A 209 11.47 -9.41 -12.23
N TRP A 210 12.27 -8.75 -13.05
CA TRP A 210 12.31 -8.97 -14.50
C TRP A 210 13.72 -9.40 -14.90
N ASP A 211 13.83 -10.63 -15.37
CA ASP A 211 15.04 -11.22 -15.96
C ASP A 211 14.63 -12.09 -17.14
N GLY A 212 14.36 -11.44 -18.28
CA GLY A 212 13.76 -12.05 -19.47
C GLY A 212 12.26 -12.37 -19.34
N GLN A 213 11.80 -12.73 -18.15
CA GLN A 213 10.40 -12.91 -17.78
C GLN A 213 10.10 -12.27 -16.44
N LEU A 214 8.84 -11.91 -16.23
CA LEU A 214 8.30 -11.48 -14.95
C LEU A 214 8.28 -12.64 -13.97
N GLN A 215 8.81 -12.43 -12.76
CA GLN A 215 8.81 -13.45 -11.72
C GLN A 215 8.61 -12.84 -10.32
N ARG A 216 8.01 -13.64 -9.42
CA ARG A 216 7.87 -13.38 -7.97
C ARG A 216 6.96 -12.22 -7.57
N GLY A 217 6.42 -11.50 -8.54
CA GLY A 217 5.55 -10.34 -8.35
C GLY A 217 4.07 -10.60 -8.62
N LEU A 218 3.31 -9.54 -8.41
CA LEU A 218 1.91 -9.32 -8.75
C LEU A 218 1.81 -7.98 -9.49
N GLY A 219 0.67 -7.72 -10.13
CA GLY A 219 0.48 -6.55 -10.99
C GLY A 219 -0.93 -6.53 -11.57
N GLN A 220 -1.09 -6.01 -12.78
CA GLN A 220 -2.41 -5.73 -13.39
C GLN A 220 -3.32 -6.97 -13.47
N LEU A 221 -2.77 -8.18 -13.62
CA LEU A 221 -3.59 -9.39 -13.72
C LEU A 221 -4.28 -9.80 -12.40
N THR A 222 -3.97 -9.12 -11.30
CA THR A 222 -4.47 -9.48 -9.96
C THR A 222 -5.15 -8.34 -9.23
N ASP A 223 -5.23 -7.14 -9.82
CA ASP A 223 -5.69 -5.94 -9.12
C ASP A 223 -7.20 -5.70 -9.09
N GLY A 224 -7.95 -6.66 -9.62
CA GLY A 224 -9.41 -6.64 -9.60
C GLY A 224 -10.05 -5.67 -10.59
N LYS A 225 -9.26 -4.94 -11.40
CA LYS A 225 -9.82 -4.11 -12.46
C LYS A 225 -10.04 -4.93 -13.73
N VAL A 226 -11.14 -4.63 -14.41
CA VAL A 226 -11.49 -5.22 -15.71
C VAL A 226 -11.49 -4.12 -16.75
N GLY A 227 -10.75 -4.34 -17.84
CA GLY A 227 -10.69 -3.39 -18.93
C GLY A 227 -11.98 -3.32 -19.76
N PRO A 228 -12.19 -2.23 -20.52
CA PRO A 228 -13.33 -2.07 -21.43
C PRO A 228 -13.31 -3.10 -22.58
N GLU A 229 -14.42 -3.25 -23.31
CA GLU A 229 -14.45 -4.20 -24.46
C GLU A 229 -13.43 -3.87 -25.56
N ASN A 230 -13.09 -2.59 -25.69
CA ASN A 230 -12.14 -2.11 -26.68
C ASN A 230 -10.76 -1.89 -26.05
N PHE A 231 -9.79 -2.76 -26.38
CA PHE A 231 -8.43 -2.67 -25.86
C PHE A 231 -7.69 -1.36 -26.21
N LYS A 232 -8.20 -0.61 -27.20
CA LYS A 232 -7.68 0.72 -27.57
C LYS A 232 -8.05 1.80 -26.56
N MET A 233 -8.92 1.50 -25.61
CA MET A 233 -9.22 2.36 -24.48
C MET A 233 -8.36 1.91 -23.31
N GLY A 234 -7.35 2.71 -22.97
CA GLY A 234 -6.65 2.59 -21.68
C GLY A 234 -7.62 2.88 -20.55
N TYR A 235 -7.42 2.26 -19.38
CA TYR A 235 -8.31 2.48 -18.23
C TYR A 235 -7.57 2.75 -16.92
N TYR A 236 -6.24 2.70 -16.92
CA TYR A 236 -5.43 3.25 -15.82
C TYR A 236 -4.81 4.59 -16.19
N ASP A 237 -4.26 4.69 -17.40
CA ASP A 237 -3.71 5.94 -17.95
C ASP A 237 -4.17 6.07 -19.41
N TYR A 238 -5.16 6.95 -19.61
CA TYR A 238 -5.71 7.25 -20.93
C TYR A 238 -4.69 7.92 -21.85
N GLU A 239 -3.73 8.66 -21.29
CA GLU A 239 -2.69 9.37 -22.06
C GLU A 239 -1.62 8.40 -22.56
N ARG A 240 -1.31 7.36 -21.78
CA ARG A 240 -0.32 6.32 -22.15
C ARG A 240 -0.93 5.07 -22.78
N GLY A 241 -2.26 4.98 -22.86
CA GLY A 241 -2.96 3.80 -23.37
C GLY A 241 -2.73 2.55 -22.51
N GLN A 242 -2.41 2.73 -21.23
CA GLN A 242 -2.04 1.63 -20.32
C GLN A 242 -3.27 0.97 -19.69
N GLY A 243 -3.20 -0.36 -19.59
CA GLY A 243 -4.17 -1.16 -18.83
C GLY A 243 -4.36 -2.59 -19.30
N TRP A 244 -3.85 -2.94 -20.47
CA TRP A 244 -3.89 -4.31 -20.96
C TRP A 244 -2.52 -4.97 -20.82
N VAL A 245 -2.52 -6.27 -20.58
CA VAL A 245 -1.31 -7.11 -20.63
C VAL A 245 -1.49 -8.14 -21.74
N GLY A 246 -0.54 -8.27 -22.68
CA GLY A 246 -0.66 -9.18 -23.83
C GLY A 246 0.32 -8.95 -24.98
#